data_AF-A0A650CVB4-F1
#
_entry.id   AF-A0A650CVB4-F1
#
_cell.length_a   1.000
_cell.length_b   1.000
_cell.length_c   1.000
_cell.angle_alpha   90.00
_cell.angle_beta   90.00
_cell.angle_gamma   90.00
#
_symmetry.space_group_name_H-M   'P 1'
#
loop_
_entity.id
_entity.type
_entity.pdbx_description
1 polymer ?
#
loop_
_entity_poly.entity_id
_entity_poly.type
_entity_poly.pdbx_seq_one_letter_code
_entity_poly.pdbx_strand_id
1 'polypeptide(L)'
;MIALSIGKRDNNYGENLNSTDILNKIKKLAEEEDEKARKVDAILSLVAEDIYYGNSDLEFLEINNARNPHIACAVDGSKYQLDVGDFSLIIARAVKVKGISGEKGKRIPPDIKEDVKLEDNYYGEDKVGKDAILLMLTLETEILSSCSDCDVVFIDGPIIDPPTYDDNDEDLKKFHEIRKLTISTSDKIIGIVKRFAQRFLINKLINDGYAQLIEARESYIVQNLFFKLRQKFEDYKNPRFLGWISWDSIFSSNYTTDLAGLGKAYKKYNIKLYSGYFQQNAISPVARIDVLSPDNNKLAYIATWSYPGITEVTILNKLADDISNVSKAEAEAYLNLLISARKTLPMMRKA
;
A
#
# COMPACT_ATOMS: atom_id res chain seq x y z
N MET A 1 -34.80 -45.91 13.73
CA MET A 1 -34.91 -46.75 14.94
C MET A 1 -33.50 -47.22 15.28
N ILE A 2 -33.11 -47.00 16.54
CA ILE A 2 -31.74 -47.03 17.08
C ILE A 2 -31.19 -48.45 17.17
N ALA A 3 -29.91 -48.63 16.87
CA ALA A 3 -29.04 -49.56 17.59
C ALA A 3 -27.60 -49.01 17.60
N LEU A 4 -27.14 -48.68 18.80
CA LEU A 4 -25.78 -48.26 19.15
C LEU A 4 -24.78 -49.41 18.93
N SER A 5 -23.63 -49.13 18.32
CA SER A 5 -22.40 -49.84 18.65
C SER A 5 -21.30 -48.81 18.97
N ILE A 6 -20.72 -48.99 20.14
CA ILE A 6 -19.70 -48.15 20.75
C ILE A 6 -18.36 -48.64 20.18
N GLY A 7 -17.83 -47.93 19.19
CA GLY A 7 -16.48 -48.08 18.67
C GLY A 7 -15.56 -47.01 19.28
N LYS A 8 -14.45 -47.44 19.86
CA LYS A 8 -13.47 -46.66 20.62
C LYS A 8 -13.14 -45.30 20.00
N ARG A 9 -13.22 -44.25 20.82
CA ARG A 9 -12.46 -43.01 20.62
C ARG A 9 -11.01 -43.34 20.94
N ASP A 10 -10.17 -43.48 19.92
CA ASP A 10 -8.73 -43.37 20.11
C ASP A 10 -8.41 -41.88 20.36
N ASN A 11 -8.28 -41.57 21.64
CA ASN A 11 -7.65 -40.35 22.13
C ASN A 11 -6.15 -40.39 21.76
N ASN A 12 -5.77 -39.84 20.60
CA ASN A 12 -4.38 -39.44 20.36
C ASN A 12 -4.20 -37.97 20.77
N TYR A 13 -4.14 -37.76 22.08
CA TYR A 13 -3.56 -36.56 22.68
C TYR A 13 -2.04 -36.76 22.79
N GLY A 14 -1.28 -35.90 22.10
CA GLY A 14 0.10 -35.55 22.45
C GLY A 14 1.19 -36.53 22.03
N GLU A 15 1.60 -36.49 20.75
CA GLU A 15 3.00 -36.80 20.43
C GLU A 15 3.86 -35.70 21.07
N ASN A 16 4.58 -36.04 22.15
CA ASN A 16 5.71 -35.26 22.63
C ASN A 16 6.78 -35.26 21.53
N LEU A 17 6.71 -34.28 20.62
CA LEU A 17 7.78 -34.01 19.67
C LEU A 17 9.07 -33.75 20.47
N ASN A 18 10.00 -34.70 20.39
CA ASN A 18 11.32 -34.59 21.02
C ASN A 18 12.01 -33.33 20.48
N SER A 19 12.63 -32.53 21.35
CA SER A 19 13.34 -31.30 20.99
C SER A 19 14.38 -31.52 19.88
N THR A 20 14.96 -32.72 19.82
CA THR A 20 15.91 -33.14 18.77
C THR A 20 15.24 -33.25 17.39
N ASP A 21 14.00 -33.76 17.33
CA ASP A 21 13.25 -33.90 16.08
C ASP A 21 12.78 -32.54 15.56
N ILE A 22 12.40 -31.63 16.47
CA ILE A 22 12.08 -30.24 16.14
C ILE A 22 13.32 -29.55 15.56
N LEU A 23 14.49 -29.69 16.20
CA LEU A 23 15.74 -29.09 15.73
C LEU A 23 16.15 -29.64 14.36
N ASN A 24 16.03 -30.95 14.14
CA ASN A 24 16.34 -31.56 12.83
C ASN A 24 15.37 -31.07 11.74
N LYS A 25 14.09 -30.92 12.07
CA LYS A 25 13.10 -30.36 11.13
C LYS A 25 13.40 -28.90 10.79
N ILE A 26 13.79 -28.09 11.78
CA ILE A 26 14.21 -26.69 11.55
C ILE A 26 15.45 -26.63 10.66
N LYS A 27 16.47 -27.45 10.91
CA LYS A 27 17.69 -27.50 10.08
C LYS A 27 17.36 -27.85 8.63
N LYS A 28 16.55 -28.88 8.43
CA LYS A 28 16.13 -29.29 7.08
C LYS A 28 15.39 -28.18 6.35
N LEU A 29 14.47 -27.49 7.03
CA LEU A 29 13.76 -26.34 6.45
C LEU A 29 14.72 -25.21 6.09
N ALA A 30 15.71 -24.92 6.94
CA ALA A 30 16.71 -23.90 6.65
C ALA A 30 17.57 -24.26 5.43
N GLU A 31 18.01 -25.50 5.31
CA GLU A 31 18.78 -25.98 4.15
C GLU A 31 17.98 -25.91 2.84
N GLU A 32 16.70 -26.31 2.88
CA GLU A 32 15.78 -26.21 1.74
C GLU A 32 15.56 -24.74 1.33
N GLU A 33 15.38 -23.83 2.29
CA GLU A 33 15.22 -22.39 2.01
C GLU A 33 16.52 -21.76 1.48
N ASP A 34 17.69 -22.15 1.99
CA ASP A 34 18.99 -21.69 1.48
C ASP A 34 19.24 -22.16 0.04
N GLU A 35 18.83 -23.37 -0.32
CA GLU A 35 18.92 -23.86 -1.70
C GLU A 35 18.00 -23.06 -2.63
N LYS A 36 16.74 -22.81 -2.21
CA LYS A 36 15.80 -21.98 -2.96
C LYS A 36 16.33 -20.56 -3.14
N ALA A 37 16.85 -19.95 -2.07
CA ALA A 37 17.42 -18.60 -2.10
C ALA A 37 18.58 -18.49 -3.09
N ARG A 38 19.48 -19.48 -3.12
CA ARG A 38 20.59 -19.53 -4.10
C ARG A 38 20.10 -19.63 -5.54
N LYS A 39 19.07 -20.44 -5.81
CA LYS A 39 18.48 -20.54 -7.16
C LYS A 39 17.87 -19.20 -7.58
N VAL A 40 17.09 -18.57 -6.70
CA VAL A 40 16.50 -17.26 -6.97
C VAL A 40 17.59 -16.20 -7.20
N ASP A 41 18.64 -16.18 -6.38
CA ASP A 41 19.74 -15.21 -6.53
C ASP A 41 20.49 -15.35 -7.88
N ALA A 42 20.71 -16.57 -8.33
CA ALA A 42 21.30 -16.84 -9.64
C ALA A 42 20.42 -16.30 -10.78
N ILE A 43 19.10 -16.54 -10.71
CA ILE A 43 18.14 -16.01 -11.68
C ILE A 43 18.14 -14.48 -11.65
N LEU A 44 18.15 -13.86 -10.48
CA LEU A 44 18.19 -12.40 -10.36
C LEU A 44 19.47 -11.79 -10.93
N SER A 45 20.58 -12.53 -10.90
CA SER A 45 21.83 -12.10 -11.53
C SER A 45 21.69 -12.07 -13.05
N LEU A 46 21.01 -13.05 -13.65
CA LEU A 46 20.69 -13.06 -15.08
C LEU A 46 19.73 -11.91 -15.44
N VAL A 47 18.64 -11.73 -14.67
CA VAL A 47 17.70 -10.61 -14.88
C VAL A 47 18.41 -9.27 -14.81
N ALA A 48 19.32 -9.08 -13.85
CA ALA A 48 20.10 -7.85 -13.74
C ALA A 48 21.05 -7.63 -14.94
N GLU A 49 21.58 -8.71 -15.54
CA GLU A 49 22.36 -8.63 -16.78
C GLU A 49 21.51 -8.23 -17.96
N ASP A 50 20.34 -8.85 -18.11
CA ASP A 50 19.44 -8.55 -19.22
C ASP A 50 18.95 -7.10 -19.16
N ILE A 51 18.66 -6.56 -17.97
CA ILE A 51 18.36 -5.13 -17.79
C ILE A 51 19.58 -4.25 -18.10
N TYR A 52 20.76 -4.59 -17.58
CA TYR A 52 21.98 -3.79 -17.76
C TYR A 52 22.41 -3.69 -19.23
N TYR A 53 22.30 -4.79 -19.98
CA TYR A 53 22.68 -4.84 -21.40
C TYR A 53 21.54 -4.44 -22.36
N GLY A 54 20.34 -4.16 -21.85
CA GLY A 54 19.19 -3.75 -22.67
C GLY A 54 18.49 -4.90 -23.41
N ASN A 55 18.61 -6.13 -22.91
CA ASN A 55 17.88 -7.31 -23.40
C ASN A 55 16.48 -7.45 -22.77
N SER A 56 16.13 -6.58 -21.82
CA SER A 56 14.82 -6.53 -21.16
C SER A 56 14.09 -5.23 -21.50
N ASP A 57 12.75 -5.27 -21.52
CA ASP A 57 11.93 -4.05 -21.60
C ASP A 57 11.97 -3.21 -20.31
N LEU A 58 12.53 -3.76 -19.22
CA LEU A 58 12.71 -3.04 -17.97
C LEU A 58 14.00 -2.21 -18.02
N GLU A 59 13.88 -0.93 -17.68
CA GLU A 59 15.02 -0.01 -17.62
C GLU A 59 15.37 0.35 -16.18
N PHE A 60 16.67 0.52 -15.89
CA PHE A 60 17.17 0.99 -14.59
C PHE A 60 17.69 2.43 -14.69
N LEU A 61 16.76 3.38 -14.55
CA LEU A 61 16.97 4.79 -14.85
C LEU A 61 17.49 5.56 -13.65
N GLU A 62 18.47 6.43 -13.88
CA GLU A 62 18.82 7.50 -12.95
C GLU A 62 17.80 8.63 -13.05
N ILE A 63 17.28 9.07 -11.92
CA ILE A 63 16.24 10.10 -11.87
C ILE A 63 16.83 11.40 -11.35
N ASN A 64 16.80 12.41 -12.21
CA ASN A 64 17.17 13.78 -11.86
C ASN A 64 16.04 14.47 -11.10
N ASN A 65 16.39 15.48 -10.30
CA ASN A 65 15.39 16.32 -9.64
C ASN A 65 14.54 17.11 -10.64
N ALA A 66 13.28 17.32 -10.29
CA ALA A 66 12.35 18.17 -11.02
C ALA A 66 12.86 19.61 -11.07
N ARG A 67 12.44 20.32 -12.13
CA ARG A 67 12.73 21.75 -12.28
C ARG A 67 12.01 22.55 -11.20
N ASN A 68 12.65 23.62 -10.74
CA ASN A 68 12.07 24.57 -9.79
C ASN A 68 11.62 25.86 -10.52
N PRO A 69 10.64 26.59 -9.97
CA PRO A 69 9.78 26.20 -8.84
C PRO A 69 8.66 25.24 -9.27
N HIS A 70 8.12 24.48 -8.32
CA HIS A 70 6.91 23.67 -8.52
C HIS A 70 6.19 23.44 -7.19
N ILE A 71 4.91 23.07 -7.26
CA ILE A 71 4.03 22.79 -6.14
C ILE A 71 3.71 21.29 -6.10
N ALA A 72 4.04 20.65 -4.98
CA ALA A 72 3.65 19.28 -4.71
C ALA A 72 2.70 19.22 -3.52
N CYS A 73 1.76 18.29 -3.58
CA CYS A 73 0.84 18.00 -2.49
C CYS A 73 0.96 16.54 -2.10
N ALA A 74 0.92 16.22 -0.81
CA ALA A 74 0.75 14.86 -0.32
C ALA A 74 -0.60 14.74 0.38
N VAL A 75 -1.29 13.62 0.15
CA VAL A 75 -2.54 13.28 0.82
C VAL A 75 -2.35 11.96 1.53
N ASP A 76 -2.75 11.92 2.80
CA ASP A 76 -2.73 10.72 3.62
C ASP A 76 -3.91 10.75 4.60
N GLY A 77 -4.33 9.57 5.03
CA GLY A 77 -5.43 9.36 5.95
C GLY A 77 -5.08 8.39 7.07
N SER A 78 -5.63 8.66 8.24
CA SER A 78 -5.57 7.73 9.36
C SER A 78 -6.95 7.51 9.95
N LYS A 79 -7.08 6.39 10.65
CA LYS A 79 -8.27 6.08 11.45
C LYS A 79 -7.89 5.57 12.82
N TYR A 80 -8.74 5.83 13.79
CA TYR A 80 -8.70 5.20 15.10
C TYR A 80 -10.07 4.63 15.43
N GLN A 81 -10.09 3.38 15.91
CA GLN A 81 -11.29 2.70 16.38
C GLN A 81 -11.15 2.43 17.87
N LEU A 82 -12.15 2.85 18.65
CA LEU A 82 -12.24 2.62 20.08
C LEU A 82 -13.54 1.89 20.39
N ASP A 83 -13.42 0.65 20.86
CA ASP A 83 -14.58 -0.16 21.22
C ASP A 83 -15.09 0.19 22.63
N VAL A 84 -16.40 0.40 22.76
CA VAL A 84 -17.07 0.88 23.97
C VAL A 84 -18.36 0.07 24.19
N GLY A 85 -18.22 -1.12 24.77
CA GLY A 85 -19.37 -2.00 25.01
C GLY A 85 -19.96 -2.50 23.69
N ASP A 86 -21.21 -2.11 23.40
CA ASP A 86 -21.97 -2.56 22.22
C ASP A 86 -21.81 -1.65 20.99
N PHE A 87 -20.94 -0.64 21.07
CA PHE A 87 -20.65 0.27 19.97
C PHE A 87 -19.15 0.56 19.87
N SER A 88 -18.73 0.99 18.69
CA SER A 88 -17.37 1.42 18.41
C SER A 88 -17.38 2.88 17.94
N LEU A 89 -16.49 3.69 18.51
CA LEU A 89 -16.20 5.04 18.06
C LEU A 89 -15.10 4.98 17.00
N ILE A 90 -15.41 5.45 15.80
CA ILE A 90 -14.48 5.59 14.69
C ILE A 90 -14.19 7.08 14.52
N ILE A 91 -12.90 7.41 14.48
CA ILE A 91 -12.43 8.73 14.08
C ILE A 91 -11.56 8.51 12.84
N ALA A 92 -11.89 9.20 11.75
CA ALA A 92 -11.11 9.16 10.53
C ALA A 92 -10.68 10.58 10.17
N ARG A 93 -9.41 10.75 9.79
CA ARG A 93 -8.83 12.03 9.40
C ARG A 93 -8.06 11.87 8.12
N ALA A 94 -8.29 12.74 7.16
CA ALA A 94 -7.46 12.90 5.98
C ALA A 94 -6.78 14.27 6.00
N VAL A 95 -5.56 14.34 5.47
CA VAL A 95 -4.74 15.55 5.49
C VAL A 95 -4.13 15.77 4.11
N LYS A 96 -4.19 17.01 3.61
CA LYS A 96 -3.35 17.49 2.50
C LYS A 96 -2.22 18.34 3.02
N VAL A 97 -1.00 18.00 2.64
CA VAL A 97 0.22 18.76 2.94
C VAL A 97 0.73 19.37 1.64
N LYS A 98 0.79 20.71 1.56
CA LYS A 98 1.27 21.44 0.38
C LYS A 98 2.71 21.91 0.56
N GLY A 99 3.56 21.62 -0.42
CA GLY A 99 4.94 22.06 -0.46
C GLY A 99 5.29 22.79 -1.76
N ILE A 100 6.02 23.91 -1.66
CA ILE A 100 6.52 24.68 -2.81
C ILE A 100 8.04 24.48 -2.91
N SER A 101 8.54 23.83 -3.95
CA SER A 101 9.99 23.65 -4.17
C SER A 101 10.63 24.93 -4.72
N GLY A 102 11.86 25.23 -4.29
CA GLY A 102 12.60 26.43 -4.70
C GLY A 102 12.47 27.65 -3.78
N GLU A 103 11.57 27.64 -2.79
CA GLU A 103 11.43 28.73 -1.81
C GLU A 103 12.11 28.38 -0.47
N LYS A 104 12.83 29.36 0.12
CA LYS A 104 13.46 29.24 1.45
C LYS A 104 12.45 29.57 2.55
N GLY A 105 12.26 28.63 3.49
CA GLY A 105 11.37 28.78 4.64
C GLY A 105 9.94 28.40 4.31
N LYS A 106 9.61 27.10 4.40
CA LYS A 106 8.26 26.62 4.09
C LYS A 106 7.45 26.56 5.38
N ARG A 107 6.40 27.38 5.46
CA ARG A 107 5.23 27.03 6.27
C ARG A 107 4.42 26.08 5.40
N ILE A 108 4.23 24.85 5.89
CA ILE A 108 3.39 23.86 5.23
C ILE A 108 2.07 23.87 6.00
N PRO A 109 1.08 24.71 5.65
CA PRO A 109 -0.24 24.60 6.26
C PRO A 109 -0.90 23.32 5.75
N PRO A 110 -1.32 22.40 6.64
CA PRO A 110 -2.13 21.27 6.22
C PRO A 110 -3.59 21.70 6.02
N ASP A 111 -4.23 21.22 4.94
CA ASP A 111 -5.70 21.22 4.87
C ASP A 111 -6.19 19.89 5.46
N ILE A 112 -7.00 19.96 6.52
CA ILE A 112 -7.46 18.77 7.28
C ILE A 112 -8.96 18.57 7.06
N LYS A 113 -9.36 17.34 6.72
CA LYS A 113 -10.75 16.87 6.83
C LYS A 113 -10.82 15.76 7.86
N GLU A 114 -11.81 15.83 8.75
CA GLU A 114 -12.02 14.84 9.80
C GLU A 114 -13.50 14.52 9.90
N ASP A 115 -13.81 13.25 10.16
CA ASP A 115 -15.16 12.79 10.46
C ASP A 115 -15.14 11.78 11.61
N VAL A 116 -16.23 11.77 12.39
CA VAL A 116 -16.40 10.95 13.59
C VAL A 116 -17.70 10.18 13.49
N LYS A 117 -17.61 8.85 13.53
CA LYS A 117 -18.75 7.94 13.37
C LYS A 117 -18.88 7.03 14.59
N LEU A 118 -20.12 6.83 15.05
CA LEU A 118 -20.46 5.79 16.03
C LEU A 118 -21.13 4.64 15.28
N GLU A 119 -20.63 3.43 15.48
CA GLU A 119 -21.21 2.24 14.86
C GLU A 119 -21.53 1.16 15.88
N ASP A 120 -22.69 0.53 15.73
CA ASP A 120 -23.08 -0.63 16.53
C ASP A 120 -22.22 -1.83 16.13
N ASN A 121 -21.59 -2.49 17.10
CA ASN A 121 -20.74 -3.65 16.84
C ASN A 121 -21.52 -4.97 16.72
N TYR A 122 -22.85 -4.91 16.71
CA TYR A 122 -23.76 -6.06 16.64
C TYR A 122 -23.46 -7.01 15.46
N TYR A 123 -22.96 -6.47 14.34
CA TYR A 123 -22.59 -7.23 13.14
C TYR A 123 -21.12 -7.69 13.10
N GLY A 124 -20.36 -7.50 14.19
CA GLY A 124 -18.99 -7.96 14.37
C GLY A 124 -17.91 -6.90 14.05
N GLU A 125 -16.75 -7.04 14.69
CA GLU A 125 -15.58 -6.15 14.55
C GLU A 125 -15.09 -6.03 13.09
N ASP A 126 -15.25 -7.09 12.29
CA ASP A 126 -14.85 -7.10 10.88
C ASP A 126 -15.63 -6.10 10.03
N LYS A 127 -16.91 -5.84 10.36
CA LYS A 127 -17.73 -4.85 9.63
C LYS A 127 -17.32 -3.44 10.00
N VAL A 128 -17.27 -3.15 11.31
CA VAL A 128 -16.85 -1.84 11.85
C VAL A 128 -15.45 -1.47 11.34
N GLY A 129 -14.55 -2.44 11.31
CA GLY A 129 -13.19 -2.25 10.79
C GLY A 129 -13.17 -1.83 9.31
N LYS A 130 -14.04 -2.42 8.48
CA LYS A 130 -14.22 -2.07 7.05
C LYS A 130 -14.84 -0.70 6.88
N ASP A 131 -15.91 -0.41 7.61
CA ASP A 131 -16.61 0.88 7.53
C ASP A 131 -15.67 2.03 7.92
N ALA A 132 -14.80 1.79 8.91
CA ALA A 132 -13.75 2.74 9.30
C ALA A 132 -12.69 2.95 8.21
N ILE A 133 -12.28 1.90 7.50
CA ILE A 133 -11.34 2.02 6.35
C ILE A 133 -12.01 2.80 5.22
N LEU A 134 -13.26 2.47 4.90
CA LEU A 134 -14.02 3.11 3.83
C LEU A 134 -14.22 4.60 4.12
N LEU A 135 -14.50 4.97 5.37
CA LEU A 135 -14.61 6.36 5.80
C LEU A 135 -13.30 7.13 5.57
N MET A 136 -12.17 6.57 6.03
CA MET A 136 -10.84 7.16 5.84
C MET A 136 -10.51 7.38 4.36
N LEU A 137 -10.67 6.35 3.53
CA LEU A 137 -10.40 6.43 2.09
C LEU A 137 -11.34 7.41 1.38
N THR A 138 -12.58 7.53 1.84
CA THR A 138 -13.54 8.51 1.32
C THR A 138 -13.06 9.92 1.61
N LEU A 139 -12.65 10.22 2.84
CA LEU A 139 -12.11 11.54 3.21
C LEU A 139 -10.86 11.90 2.42
N GLU A 140 -9.92 10.97 2.24
CA GLU A 140 -8.75 11.17 1.37
C GLU A 140 -9.17 11.52 -0.05
N THR A 141 -10.11 10.76 -0.61
CA THR A 141 -10.61 10.94 -1.98
C THR A 141 -11.27 12.29 -2.16
N GLU A 142 -12.02 12.76 -1.16
CA GLU A 142 -12.58 14.11 -1.19
C GLU A 142 -11.49 15.19 -1.10
N ILE A 143 -10.44 14.99 -0.30
CA ILE A 143 -9.33 15.93 -0.21
C ILE A 143 -8.60 16.06 -1.55
N LEU A 144 -8.44 14.98 -2.31
CA LEU A 144 -7.76 15.01 -3.62
C LEU A 144 -8.39 16.02 -4.59
N SER A 145 -9.71 16.23 -4.51
CA SER A 145 -10.41 17.23 -5.33
C SER A 145 -9.93 18.67 -5.07
N SER A 146 -9.34 18.94 -3.90
CA SER A 146 -8.76 20.24 -3.53
C SER A 146 -7.32 20.45 -3.98
N CYS A 147 -6.71 19.48 -4.69
CA CYS A 147 -5.31 19.54 -5.14
C CYS A 147 -5.14 20.11 -6.56
N SER A 148 -6.14 20.81 -7.09
CA SER A 148 -6.13 21.32 -8.48
C SER A 148 -4.98 22.29 -8.79
N ASP A 149 -4.50 23.00 -7.77
CA ASP A 149 -3.43 23.99 -7.82
C ASP A 149 -2.01 23.40 -7.65
N CYS A 150 -1.89 22.09 -7.44
CA CYS A 150 -0.62 21.38 -7.35
C CYS A 150 -0.16 20.93 -8.75
N ASP A 151 1.15 20.91 -8.99
CA ASP A 151 1.74 20.33 -10.21
C ASP A 151 1.75 18.79 -10.14
N VAL A 152 1.89 18.24 -8.92
CA VAL A 152 1.92 16.82 -8.61
C VAL A 152 1.23 16.53 -7.28
N VAL A 153 0.59 15.35 -7.17
CA VAL A 153 -0.08 14.89 -5.96
C VAL A 153 0.39 13.49 -5.60
N PHE A 154 0.96 13.32 -4.41
CA PHE A 154 1.36 12.04 -3.85
C PHE A 154 0.25 11.50 -2.94
N ILE A 155 -0.11 10.23 -3.11
CA ILE A 155 -1.00 9.51 -2.19
C ILE A 155 -0.17 8.44 -1.47
N ASP A 156 -0.29 8.33 -0.15
CA ASP A 156 0.32 7.21 0.60
C ASP A 156 -0.54 5.95 0.41
N GLY A 157 -0.18 5.13 -0.58
CA GLY A 157 -0.97 3.98 -1.00
C GLY A 157 -1.15 3.89 -2.51
N PRO A 158 -1.76 2.78 -2.98
CA PRO A 158 -1.96 2.56 -4.41
C PRO A 158 -3.04 3.48 -4.97
N ILE A 159 -2.95 3.78 -6.27
CA ILE A 159 -4.00 4.53 -6.97
C ILE A 159 -5.34 3.76 -6.89
N ILE A 160 -5.31 2.46 -7.18
CA ILE A 160 -6.41 1.56 -6.87
C ILE A 160 -6.11 0.89 -5.53
N ASP A 161 -6.80 1.37 -4.51
CA ASP A 161 -6.77 0.82 -3.15
C ASP A 161 -8.16 0.29 -2.77
N PRO A 162 -8.55 -0.91 -3.24
CA PRO A 162 -9.87 -1.42 -2.93
C PRO A 162 -9.85 -2.21 -1.62
N PRO A 163 -10.71 -1.87 -0.65
CA PRO A 163 -11.14 -2.83 0.35
C PRO A 163 -11.75 -4.05 -0.37
N THR A 164 -11.00 -5.15 -0.53
CA THR A 164 -11.48 -6.32 -1.27
C THR A 164 -12.40 -7.16 -0.40
N TYR A 165 -13.69 -6.81 -0.30
CA TYR A 165 -14.56 -7.51 0.66
C TYR A 165 -15.93 -7.94 0.14
N ASP A 166 -16.66 -7.16 -0.66
CA ASP A 166 -17.97 -7.62 -1.16
C ASP A 166 -18.44 -6.83 -2.39
N ASP A 167 -18.76 -7.53 -3.48
CA ASP A 167 -19.33 -6.94 -4.70
C ASP A 167 -20.79 -6.50 -4.52
N ASN A 168 -21.43 -6.83 -3.40
CA ASN A 168 -22.79 -6.42 -3.07
C ASN A 168 -22.85 -5.15 -2.22
N ASP A 169 -21.74 -4.71 -1.63
CA ASP A 169 -21.66 -3.53 -0.79
C ASP A 169 -21.88 -2.24 -1.61
N GLU A 170 -22.97 -1.54 -1.34
CA GLU A 170 -23.35 -0.31 -2.05
C GLU A 170 -22.45 0.88 -1.72
N ASP A 171 -21.98 0.99 -0.47
CA ASP A 171 -21.10 2.08 -0.04
C ASP A 171 -19.72 1.91 -0.67
N LEU A 172 -19.22 0.66 -0.73
CA LEU A 172 -17.99 0.33 -1.43
C LEU A 172 -18.07 0.64 -2.93
N LYS A 173 -19.18 0.29 -3.59
CA LYS A 173 -19.41 0.65 -5.00
C LYS A 173 -19.39 2.16 -5.21
N LYS A 174 -20.10 2.90 -4.36
CA LYS A 174 -20.17 4.37 -4.44
C LYS A 174 -18.79 4.99 -4.27
N PHE A 175 -18.01 4.51 -3.29
CA PHE A 175 -16.62 4.92 -3.11
C PHE A 175 -15.77 4.64 -4.35
N HIS A 176 -15.87 3.45 -4.95
CA HIS A 176 -15.12 3.11 -6.15
C HIS A 176 -15.41 4.07 -7.31
N GLU A 177 -16.68 4.38 -7.56
CA GLU A 177 -17.05 5.31 -8.64
C GLU A 177 -16.54 6.73 -8.38
N ILE A 178 -16.65 7.23 -7.15
CA ILE A 178 -16.13 8.56 -6.78
C ILE A 178 -14.61 8.59 -6.93
N ARG A 179 -13.89 7.60 -6.36
CA ARG A 179 -12.43 7.55 -6.41
C ARG A 179 -11.92 7.41 -7.84
N LYS A 180 -12.57 6.57 -8.64
CA LYS A 180 -12.28 6.45 -10.08
C LYS A 180 -12.44 7.79 -10.80
N LEU A 181 -13.54 8.50 -10.58
CA LEU A 181 -13.77 9.81 -11.22
C LEU A 181 -12.71 10.82 -10.80
N THR A 182 -12.45 10.94 -9.49
CA THR A 182 -11.44 11.86 -8.96
C THR A 182 -10.06 11.57 -9.54
N ILE A 183 -9.65 10.31 -9.57
CA ILE A 183 -8.32 9.91 -10.05
C ILE A 183 -8.21 10.07 -11.57
N SER A 184 -9.19 9.61 -12.33
CA SER A 184 -9.14 9.62 -13.81
C SER A 184 -9.12 11.02 -14.42
N THR A 185 -9.54 12.04 -13.66
CA THR A 185 -9.54 13.44 -14.12
C THR A 185 -8.17 14.13 -13.97
N SER A 186 -7.18 13.49 -13.34
CA SER A 186 -5.88 14.10 -13.07
C SER A 186 -4.72 13.13 -13.29
N ASP A 187 -3.88 13.42 -14.29
CA ASP A 187 -2.64 12.68 -14.54
C ASP A 187 -1.50 13.03 -13.56
N LYS A 188 -1.74 14.03 -12.70
CA LYS A 188 -0.81 14.53 -11.68
C LYS A 188 -0.71 13.63 -10.45
N ILE A 189 -1.63 12.69 -10.30
CA ILE A 189 -1.72 11.80 -9.13
C ILE A 189 -0.72 10.65 -9.26
N ILE A 190 0.05 10.44 -8.21
CA ILE A 190 1.04 9.38 -8.06
C ILE A 190 0.73 8.63 -6.77
N GLY A 191 0.51 7.31 -6.87
CA GLY A 191 0.43 6.44 -5.70
C GLY A 191 1.84 6.00 -5.28
N ILE A 192 2.16 6.13 -3.99
CA ILE A 192 3.43 5.68 -3.42
C ILE A 192 3.14 4.54 -2.45
N VAL A 193 3.56 3.33 -2.80
CA VAL A 193 3.27 2.11 -2.05
C VAL A 193 4.53 1.58 -1.40
N LYS A 194 4.66 1.80 -0.10
CA LYS A 194 5.83 1.42 0.71
C LYS A 194 5.86 -0.08 1.00
N ARG A 195 4.68 -0.66 1.19
CA ARG A 195 4.49 -2.08 1.48
C ARG A 195 3.67 -2.70 0.37
N PHE A 196 4.34 -3.44 -0.51
CA PHE A 196 3.70 -4.14 -1.62
C PHE A 196 3.96 -5.63 -1.50
N ALA A 197 2.89 -6.41 -1.68
CA ALA A 197 2.94 -7.86 -1.76
C ALA A 197 2.46 -8.36 -3.13
N GLN A 198 1.77 -7.50 -3.90
CA GLN A 198 1.27 -7.80 -5.23
C GLN A 198 2.43 -8.10 -6.18
N ARG A 199 2.40 -9.28 -6.80
CA ARG A 199 3.53 -9.85 -7.56
C ARG A 199 3.67 -9.31 -8.99
N PHE A 200 3.66 -7.99 -9.18
CA PHE A 200 3.68 -7.36 -10.52
C PHE A 200 4.97 -7.63 -11.30
N LEU A 201 6.14 -7.39 -10.68
CA LEU A 201 7.44 -7.66 -11.29
C LEU A 201 7.65 -9.16 -11.51
N ILE A 202 7.29 -9.99 -10.54
CA ILE A 202 7.37 -11.45 -10.71
C ILE A 202 6.53 -11.91 -11.90
N ASN A 203 5.29 -11.43 -12.07
CA ASN A 203 4.48 -11.81 -13.23
C ASN A 203 5.09 -11.31 -14.55
N LYS A 204 5.66 -10.10 -14.58
CA LYS A 204 6.42 -9.61 -15.75
C LYS A 204 7.59 -10.55 -16.07
N LEU A 205 8.41 -10.88 -15.07
CA LEU A 205 9.58 -11.75 -15.27
C LEU A 205 9.18 -13.19 -15.67
N ILE A 206 8.09 -13.73 -15.12
CA ILE A 206 7.59 -15.05 -15.55
C ILE A 206 7.19 -15.00 -17.03
N ASN A 207 6.48 -13.94 -17.45
CA ASN A 207 6.10 -13.74 -18.85
C ASN A 207 7.32 -13.56 -19.77
N ASP A 208 8.43 -13.03 -19.25
CA ASP A 208 9.71 -12.89 -19.95
C ASP A 208 10.55 -14.18 -19.96
N GLY A 209 10.06 -15.27 -19.34
CA GLY A 209 10.68 -16.59 -19.37
C GLY A 209 11.29 -17.08 -18.05
N TYR A 210 11.25 -16.28 -16.99
CA TYR A 210 11.81 -16.64 -15.67
C TYR A 210 10.77 -17.32 -14.76
N ALA A 211 10.15 -18.40 -15.26
CA ALA A 211 9.08 -19.14 -14.57
C ALA A 211 9.45 -19.65 -13.16
N GLN A 212 10.74 -19.81 -12.88
CA GLN A 212 11.28 -20.29 -11.61
C GLN A 212 11.04 -19.30 -10.45
N LEU A 213 10.63 -18.06 -10.73
CA LEU A 213 10.34 -17.03 -9.72
C LEU A 213 8.92 -17.13 -9.14
N ILE A 214 8.11 -18.11 -9.56
CA ILE A 214 6.68 -18.22 -9.20
C ILE A 214 6.38 -18.29 -7.70
N GLU A 215 7.29 -18.83 -6.89
CA GLU A 215 7.13 -18.92 -5.43
C GLU A 215 7.81 -17.77 -4.67
N ALA A 216 8.52 -16.88 -5.38
CA ALA A 216 9.25 -15.80 -4.74
C ALA A 216 8.33 -14.70 -4.21
N ARG A 217 8.85 -13.92 -3.25
CA ARG A 217 8.18 -12.74 -2.71
C ARG A 217 8.59 -11.51 -3.51
N GLU A 218 7.62 -10.69 -3.91
CA GLU A 218 7.85 -9.48 -4.71
C GLU A 218 8.90 -8.55 -4.08
N SER A 219 8.76 -8.24 -2.80
CA SER A 219 9.68 -7.35 -2.09
C SER A 219 11.12 -7.87 -2.06
N TYR A 220 11.31 -9.18 -1.93
CA TYR A 220 12.63 -9.81 -1.98
C TYR A 220 13.25 -9.67 -3.38
N ILE A 221 12.48 -9.97 -4.42
CA ILE A 221 12.92 -9.87 -5.83
C ILE A 221 13.32 -8.44 -6.16
N VAL A 222 12.45 -7.47 -5.85
CA VAL A 222 12.70 -6.04 -6.11
C VAL A 222 13.96 -5.54 -5.38
N GLN A 223 14.08 -5.81 -4.07
CA GLN A 223 15.23 -5.33 -3.28
C GLN A 223 16.56 -5.91 -3.77
N ASN A 224 16.62 -7.22 -4.04
CA ASN A 224 17.84 -7.86 -4.52
C ASN A 224 18.18 -7.43 -5.95
N LEU A 225 17.18 -7.18 -6.79
CA LEU A 225 17.40 -6.67 -8.14
C LEU A 225 17.97 -5.24 -8.10
N PHE A 226 17.43 -4.36 -7.24
CA PHE A 226 18.03 -3.03 -7.00
C PHE A 226 19.48 -3.12 -6.52
N PHE A 227 19.76 -4.01 -5.56
CA PHE A 227 21.12 -4.22 -5.06
C PHE A 227 22.08 -4.62 -6.19
N LYS A 228 21.73 -5.64 -6.98
CA LYS A 228 22.56 -6.12 -8.10
C LYS A 228 22.73 -5.08 -9.20
N LEU A 229 21.67 -4.37 -9.56
CA LEU A 229 21.72 -3.30 -10.57
C LEU A 229 22.59 -2.14 -10.09
N ARG A 230 22.44 -1.68 -8.85
CA ARG A 230 23.32 -0.64 -8.27
C ARG A 230 24.79 -1.06 -8.26
N GLN A 231 25.08 -2.34 -7.99
CA GLN A 231 26.43 -2.87 -8.10
C GLN A 231 26.98 -2.80 -9.54
N LYS A 232 26.18 -3.22 -10.53
CA LYS A 232 26.59 -3.18 -11.94
C LYS A 232 26.78 -1.75 -12.48
N PHE A 233 25.91 -0.83 -12.09
CA PHE A 233 25.99 0.59 -12.49
C PHE A 233 26.94 1.43 -11.62
N GLU A 234 27.52 0.84 -10.57
CA GLU A 234 28.35 1.53 -9.57
C GLU A 234 27.69 2.77 -8.93
N ASP A 235 26.36 2.79 -8.84
CA ASP A 235 25.59 3.91 -8.32
C ASP A 235 24.78 3.55 -7.07
N TYR A 236 25.28 4.03 -5.94
CA TYR A 236 24.70 3.80 -4.63
C TYR A 236 24.03 5.04 -4.03
N LYS A 237 24.18 6.21 -4.66
CA LYS A 237 23.82 7.50 -4.06
C LYS A 237 22.65 8.17 -4.75
N ASN A 238 22.47 7.94 -6.05
CA ASN A 238 21.46 8.67 -6.80
C ASN A 238 20.10 7.94 -6.78
N PRO A 239 19.02 8.72 -6.96
CA PRO A 239 17.68 8.17 -7.12
C PRO A 239 17.61 7.28 -8.35
N ARG A 240 17.11 6.06 -8.17
CA ARG A 240 16.97 5.09 -9.25
C ARG A 240 15.53 4.61 -9.37
N PHE A 241 15.12 4.38 -10.60
CA PHE A 241 13.84 3.81 -10.93
C PHE A 241 14.02 2.54 -11.78
N LEU A 242 13.26 1.51 -11.46
CA LEU A 242 13.19 0.27 -12.22
C LEU A 242 11.82 0.22 -12.91
N GLY A 243 11.86 0.39 -14.24
CA GLY A 243 10.87 0.06 -15.28
C GLY A 243 9.37 0.25 -15.02
N TRP A 244 8.64 0.73 -16.02
CA TRP A 244 7.18 0.74 -16.00
C TRP A 244 6.59 -0.61 -16.42
N ILE A 245 5.68 -1.14 -15.60
CA ILE A 245 4.93 -2.36 -15.84
C ILE A 245 3.46 -1.98 -16.05
N SER A 246 2.94 -2.24 -17.25
CA SER A 246 1.53 -2.03 -17.57
C SER A 246 0.65 -3.08 -16.89
N TRP A 247 -0.36 -2.63 -16.14
CA TRP A 247 -1.33 -3.51 -15.51
C TRP A 247 -2.15 -4.28 -16.56
N ASP A 248 -2.49 -3.63 -17.69
CA ASP A 248 -3.19 -4.29 -18.81
C ASP A 248 -2.40 -5.50 -19.32
N SER A 249 -1.07 -5.36 -19.45
CA SER A 249 -0.21 -6.46 -19.89
C SER A 249 -0.29 -7.63 -18.90
N ILE A 250 -0.20 -7.36 -17.59
CA ILE A 250 -0.24 -8.38 -16.55
C ILE A 250 -1.58 -9.11 -16.51
N PHE A 251 -2.69 -8.36 -16.55
CA PHE A 251 -4.04 -8.92 -16.45
C PHE A 251 -4.59 -9.49 -17.76
N SER A 252 -3.87 -9.32 -18.87
CA SER A 252 -4.16 -9.95 -20.17
C SER A 252 -3.54 -11.35 -20.32
N SER A 253 -2.52 -11.67 -19.53
CA SER A 253 -1.81 -12.96 -19.53
C SER A 253 -2.30 -13.92 -18.43
N ASN A 254 -1.78 -15.15 -18.40
CA ASN A 254 -1.90 -16.00 -17.22
C ASN A 254 -1.12 -15.36 -16.06
N TYR A 255 -1.83 -14.83 -15.07
CA TYR A 255 -1.23 -14.23 -13.88
C TYR A 255 -1.45 -15.10 -12.64
N THR A 256 -0.62 -14.89 -11.63
CA THR A 256 -0.66 -15.65 -10.37
C THR A 256 -1.98 -15.43 -9.61
N THR A 257 -2.48 -16.47 -8.94
CA THR A 257 -3.82 -16.47 -8.31
C THR A 257 -4.02 -15.39 -7.24
N ASP A 258 -2.96 -14.93 -6.58
CA ASP A 258 -2.95 -13.83 -5.61
C ASP A 258 -3.33 -12.48 -6.24
N LEU A 259 -3.15 -12.30 -7.54
CA LEU A 259 -3.55 -11.08 -8.24
C LEU A 259 -5.02 -11.13 -8.71
N ALA A 260 -5.74 -12.23 -8.54
CA ALA A 260 -7.11 -12.37 -9.05
C ALA A 260 -8.10 -11.36 -8.44
N GLY A 261 -8.00 -11.09 -7.14
CA GLY A 261 -8.83 -10.08 -6.47
C GLY A 261 -8.55 -8.68 -7.00
N LEU A 262 -7.28 -8.33 -7.12
CA LEU A 262 -6.85 -7.02 -7.65
C LEU A 262 -7.22 -6.85 -9.13
N GLY A 263 -7.07 -7.88 -9.95
CA GLY A 263 -7.45 -7.86 -11.35
C GLY A 263 -8.95 -7.64 -11.54
N LYS A 264 -9.80 -8.20 -10.66
CA LYS A 264 -11.25 -7.90 -10.67
C LYS A 264 -11.52 -6.44 -10.34
N ALA A 265 -10.86 -5.89 -9.32
CA ALA A 265 -11.01 -4.48 -8.97
C ALA A 265 -10.53 -3.56 -10.11
N TYR A 266 -9.36 -3.85 -10.69
CA TYR A 266 -8.80 -3.11 -11.81
C TYR A 266 -9.77 -3.01 -13.00
N LYS A 267 -10.41 -4.14 -13.37
CA LYS A 267 -11.41 -4.17 -14.45
C LYS A 267 -12.63 -3.28 -14.16
N LYS A 268 -13.04 -3.11 -12.90
CA LYS A 268 -14.14 -2.20 -12.52
C LYS A 268 -13.76 -0.74 -12.68
N TYR A 269 -12.54 -0.39 -12.28
CA TYR A 269 -12.03 0.97 -12.44
C TYR A 269 -11.92 1.32 -13.93
N ASN A 270 -11.51 0.39 -14.80
CA ASN A 270 -11.38 0.60 -16.25
C ASN A 270 -10.54 1.86 -16.57
N ILE A 271 -9.42 2.01 -15.85
CA ILE A 271 -8.41 3.05 -16.05
C ILE A 271 -7.09 2.35 -16.41
N LYS A 272 -6.25 3.00 -17.21
CA LYS A 272 -4.90 2.48 -17.46
C LYS A 272 -4.02 2.75 -16.26
N LEU A 273 -3.27 1.74 -15.82
CA LEU A 273 -2.31 1.86 -14.73
C LEU A 273 -0.97 1.24 -15.07
N TYR A 274 0.05 1.89 -14.53
CA TYR A 274 1.43 1.49 -14.63
C TYR A 274 2.05 1.52 -13.25
N SER A 275 2.82 0.48 -12.93
CA SER A 275 3.62 0.44 -11.71
C SER A 275 5.10 0.34 -12.07
N GLY A 276 5.96 1.00 -11.32
CA GLY A 276 7.38 0.72 -11.32
C GLY A 276 7.94 0.84 -9.91
N TYR A 277 9.25 0.72 -9.76
CA TYR A 277 9.87 0.71 -8.43
C TYR A 277 10.89 1.83 -8.32
N PHE A 278 10.87 2.56 -7.22
CA PHE A 278 11.75 3.69 -6.96
C PHE A 278 12.55 3.46 -5.68
N GLN A 279 13.84 3.82 -5.73
CA GLN A 279 14.71 3.82 -4.56
C GLN A 279 15.59 5.07 -4.54
N GLN A 280 15.51 5.86 -3.48
CA GLN A 280 16.22 7.12 -3.38
C GLN A 280 17.76 6.96 -3.37
N ASN A 281 18.26 5.96 -2.67
CA ASN A 281 19.67 5.56 -2.68
C ASN A 281 19.78 4.10 -2.17
N ALA A 282 20.98 3.53 -2.13
CA ALA A 282 21.17 2.11 -1.79
C ALA A 282 20.67 1.70 -0.39
N ILE A 283 20.58 2.63 0.56
CA ILE A 283 20.13 2.36 1.94
C ILE A 283 18.65 2.68 2.16
N SER A 284 18.01 3.35 1.20
CA SER A 284 16.60 3.74 1.32
C SER A 284 15.69 2.55 0.99
N PRO A 285 14.50 2.48 1.60
CA PRO A 285 13.51 1.49 1.19
C PRO A 285 13.13 1.68 -0.28
N VAL A 286 12.77 0.57 -0.94
CA VAL A 286 12.18 0.60 -2.28
C VAL A 286 10.67 0.75 -2.14
N ALA A 287 10.07 1.64 -2.91
CA ALA A 287 8.62 1.79 -2.99
C ALA A 287 8.13 1.50 -4.41
N ARG A 288 6.91 0.96 -4.52
CA ARG A 288 6.21 0.86 -5.80
C ARG A 288 5.53 2.19 -6.09
N ILE A 289 5.70 2.69 -7.30
CA ILE A 289 5.13 3.94 -7.79
C ILE A 289 4.05 3.58 -8.80
N ASP A 290 2.82 4.01 -8.54
CA ASP A 290 1.66 3.80 -9.41
C ASP A 290 1.29 5.11 -10.11
N VAL A 291 1.07 5.07 -11.42
CA VAL A 291 0.66 6.22 -12.25
C VAL A 291 -0.35 5.82 -13.32
N LEU A 292 -1.19 6.76 -13.75
CA LEU A 292 -2.10 6.56 -14.88
C LEU A 292 -1.40 6.58 -16.23
N SER A 293 -0.31 7.33 -16.33
CA SER A 293 0.52 7.42 -17.52
C SER A 293 2.00 7.50 -17.13
N PRO A 294 2.87 6.65 -17.73
CA PRO A 294 4.29 6.64 -17.43
C PRO A 294 4.93 7.94 -17.93
N ASP A 295 5.64 8.63 -17.05
CA ASP A 295 6.34 9.88 -17.36
C ASP A 295 7.53 10.06 -16.42
N ASN A 296 8.72 10.23 -16.98
CA ASN A 296 9.95 10.44 -16.20
C ASN A 296 9.93 11.78 -15.44
N ASN A 297 9.15 12.77 -15.90
CA ASN A 297 8.98 14.02 -15.15
C ASN A 297 8.23 13.79 -13.82
N LYS A 298 7.33 12.81 -13.76
CA LYS A 298 6.63 12.44 -12.52
C LYS A 298 7.59 11.87 -11.48
N LEU A 299 8.54 11.05 -11.93
CA LEU A 299 9.60 10.50 -11.09
C LEU A 299 10.53 11.60 -10.55
N ALA A 300 10.79 12.64 -11.34
CA ALA A 300 11.62 13.77 -10.94
C ALA A 300 11.03 14.54 -9.74
N TYR A 301 9.68 14.62 -9.64
CA TYR A 301 9.03 15.18 -8.46
C TYR A 301 9.26 14.29 -7.22
N ILE A 302 9.12 12.97 -7.35
CA ILE A 302 9.40 12.04 -6.24
C ILE A 302 10.83 12.22 -5.75
N ALA A 303 11.81 12.21 -6.66
CA ALA A 303 13.22 12.41 -6.35
C ALA A 303 13.47 13.74 -5.58
N THR A 304 12.81 14.82 -6.00
CA THR A 304 12.98 16.14 -5.38
C THR A 304 12.46 16.22 -3.94
N TRP A 305 11.36 15.54 -3.66
CA TRP A 305 10.74 15.54 -2.33
C TRP A 305 11.19 14.38 -1.45
N SER A 306 11.93 13.44 -2.02
CA SER A 306 12.47 12.30 -1.29
C SER A 306 13.72 12.65 -0.49
N TYR A 307 13.88 11.94 0.63
CA TYR A 307 15.00 12.16 1.54
C TYR A 307 15.58 10.83 1.99
N PRO A 308 16.93 10.67 1.95
CA PRO A 308 17.58 9.46 2.43
C PRO A 308 17.16 9.05 3.85
N GLY A 309 16.79 7.78 4.02
CA GLY A 309 16.50 7.19 5.33
C GLY A 309 15.11 7.48 5.89
N ILE A 310 14.25 8.22 5.17
CA ILE A 310 12.83 8.34 5.52
C ILE A 310 12.07 7.13 4.96
N THR A 311 11.26 6.49 5.80
CA THR A 311 10.39 5.36 5.44
C THR A 311 9.34 5.74 4.41
N GLU A 312 8.83 6.97 4.50
CA GLU A 312 7.70 7.49 3.72
C GLU A 312 8.05 7.94 2.29
N VAL A 313 9.27 7.62 1.83
CA VAL A 313 9.89 8.00 0.54
C VAL A 313 10.04 9.50 0.39
N THR A 314 8.96 10.28 0.49
CA THR A 314 8.93 11.74 0.44
C THR A 314 8.69 12.37 1.81
N ILE A 315 9.26 13.56 2.02
CA ILE A 315 9.03 14.36 3.23
C ILE A 315 7.55 14.77 3.34
N LEU A 316 6.89 15.05 2.22
CA LEU A 316 5.48 15.47 2.24
C LEU A 316 4.55 14.33 2.69
N ASN A 317 4.79 13.10 2.23
CA ASN A 317 4.06 11.94 2.74
C ASN A 317 4.32 11.73 4.23
N LYS A 318 5.58 11.84 4.69
CA LYS A 318 5.89 11.73 6.13
C LYS A 318 5.11 12.73 6.98
N LEU A 319 5.01 13.98 6.51
CA LEU A 319 4.26 15.02 7.21
C LEU A 319 2.75 14.77 7.17
N ALA A 320 2.21 14.29 6.05
CA ALA A 320 0.80 13.95 5.94
C ALA A 320 0.44 12.80 6.90
N ASP A 321 1.26 11.76 6.94
CA ASP A 321 1.18 10.64 7.89
C ASP A 321 1.20 11.13 9.35
N ASP A 322 2.21 11.92 9.73
CA ASP A 322 2.34 12.42 11.12
C ASP A 322 1.16 13.29 11.56
N ILE A 323 0.66 14.16 10.67
CA ILE A 323 -0.44 15.09 10.98
C ILE A 323 -1.79 14.36 10.95
N SER A 324 -1.96 13.36 10.08
CA SER A 324 -3.20 12.60 9.96
C SER A 324 -3.43 11.70 11.17
N ASN A 325 -2.37 11.27 11.87
CA ASN A 325 -2.44 10.33 12.98
C ASN A 325 -3.43 10.75 14.08
N VAL A 326 -4.38 9.87 14.39
CA VAL A 326 -5.34 10.03 15.48
C VAL A 326 -4.88 9.20 16.69
N SER A 327 -4.65 9.87 17.82
CA SER A 327 -4.13 9.20 19.02
C SER A 327 -5.23 8.58 19.88
N LYS A 328 -4.87 7.57 20.69
CA LYS A 328 -5.77 7.00 21.70
C LYS A 328 -6.32 8.06 22.67
N ALA A 329 -5.45 8.94 23.16
CA ALA A 329 -5.82 9.99 24.11
C ALA A 329 -6.84 10.97 23.51
N GLU A 330 -6.68 11.29 22.22
CA GLU A 330 -7.64 12.08 21.46
C GLU A 330 -8.98 11.36 21.30
N ALA A 331 -8.97 10.07 20.94
CA ALA A 331 -10.20 9.29 20.82
C ALA A 331 -10.96 9.17 22.15
N GLU A 332 -10.25 8.98 23.26
CA GLU A 332 -10.83 8.99 24.61
C GLU A 332 -11.41 10.36 25.00
N ALA A 333 -10.76 11.46 24.59
CA ALA A 333 -11.29 12.81 24.80
C ALA A 333 -12.60 13.02 24.02
N TYR A 334 -12.66 12.61 22.75
CA TYR A 334 -13.88 12.62 21.95
C TYR A 334 -15.01 11.80 22.60
N LEU A 335 -14.71 10.60 23.08
CA LEU A 335 -15.68 9.76 23.78
C LEU A 335 -16.22 10.45 25.04
N ASN A 336 -15.34 11.04 25.85
CA ASN A 336 -15.73 11.75 27.06
C ASN A 336 -16.62 12.97 26.77
N LEU A 337 -16.35 13.69 25.68
CA LEU A 337 -17.20 14.78 25.21
C LEU A 337 -18.58 14.27 24.78
N LEU A 338 -18.64 13.17 24.01
CA LEU A 338 -19.90 12.55 23.56
C LEU A 338 -20.76 12.08 24.75
N ILE A 339 -20.15 11.43 25.74
CA ILE A 339 -20.83 10.99 26.97
C ILE A 339 -21.34 12.21 27.75
N SER A 340 -20.55 13.28 27.85
CA SER A 340 -20.94 14.50 28.56
C SER A 340 -22.06 15.26 27.86
N ALA A 341 -22.04 15.32 26.52
CA ALA A 341 -23.10 15.89 25.70
C ALA A 341 -24.42 15.09 25.86
N ARG A 342 -24.35 13.75 25.92
CA ARG A 342 -25.53 12.90 26.20
C ARG A 342 -26.15 13.17 27.57
N LYS A 343 -25.34 13.44 28.60
CA LYS A 343 -25.82 13.76 29.96
C LYS A 343 -26.48 15.14 30.05
N THR A 344 -26.17 16.04 29.12
CA THR A 344 -26.68 17.43 29.10
C THR A 344 -27.85 17.64 28.14
N LEU A 345 -28.08 16.73 27.20
CA LEU A 345 -29.33 16.69 26.42
C LEU A 345 -30.50 16.31 27.34
N PRO A 346 -31.51 17.18 27.52
CA PRO A 346 -32.70 16.79 28.27
C PRO A 346 -33.28 15.54 27.62
N MET A 347 -33.59 14.52 28.42
CA MET A 347 -34.39 13.39 27.97
C MET A 347 -35.63 13.96 27.27
N MET A 348 -35.64 13.98 25.93
CA MET A 348 -36.87 14.08 25.17
C MET A 348 -37.60 12.78 25.47
N ARG A 349 -38.34 12.79 26.57
CA ARG A 349 -39.36 11.81 26.89
C ARG A 349 -40.25 11.78 25.66
N LYS A 350 -40.27 10.62 24.98
CA LYS A 350 -41.30 10.33 23.99
C LYS A 350 -42.65 10.62 24.66
N ALA A 351 -43.40 11.55 24.07
CA ALA A 351 -44.82 11.73 24.36
C ALA A 351 -45.62 10.55 23.79
#